data_AF-A0A1E5CQ26-F1
#
_entry.id   AF-A0A1E5CQ26-F1
#
_cell.length_a   1.000
_cell.length_b   1.000
_cell.length_c   1.000
_cell.angle_alpha   90.00
_cell.angle_beta   90.00
_cell.angle_gamma   90.00
#
_symmetry.space_group_name_H-M   'P 1'
#
loop_
_entity.id
_entity.type
_entity.pdbx_description
1 polymer ?
#
loop_
_entity_poly.entity_id
_entity_poly.type
_entity_poly.pdbx_seq_one_letter_code
_entity_poly.pdbx_strand_id
1 'polypeptide(L)' 'MLWDTLDRVNRLRQEALANPEFVDSAKEHELALEEEQQSVETKPKRRYRVRKPKALSDIYDHVEFASNPTGIQH' A
#
# COMPACT_ATOMS: atom_id res chain seq x y z
N MET A 1 32.97 -1.92 0.38
CA MET A 1 32.92 -3.37 0.63
C MET A 1 31.86 -3.65 1.69
N LEU A 2 31.40 -4.90 1.83
CA LEU A 2 30.36 -5.29 2.80
C LEU A 2 30.72 -4.93 4.26
N TRP A 3 32.01 -5.05 4.61
CA TRP A 3 32.54 -4.69 5.92
C TRP A 3 32.47 -3.19 6.20
N ASP A 4 32.87 -2.36 5.23
CA ASP A 4 32.78 -0.89 5.35
C ASP A 4 31.33 -0.43 5.58
N THR A 5 30.35 -1.10 4.96
CA THR A 5 28.93 -0.81 5.16
C THR A 5 28.45 -1.21 6.55
N LEU A 6 28.91 -2.35 7.08
CA LEU A 6 28.56 -2.80 8.43
C LEU A 6 29.11 -1.85 9.50
N ASP A 7 30.36 -1.43 9.36
CA ASP A 7 30.98 -0.49 10.30
C ASP A 7 30.28 0.86 10.30
N ARG A 8 29.90 1.35 9.12
CA ARG A 8 29.13 2.59 8.99
C ARG A 8 27.76 2.47 9.66
N VAL A 9 27.05 1.36 9.45
CA VAL A 9 25.74 1.12 10.08
C VAL A 9 25.88 1.01 11.60
N ASN A 10 26.92 0.36 12.11
CA ASN A 10 27.16 0.26 13.55
C ASN A 10 27.43 1.62 14.20
N ARG A 11 28.19 2.50 13.54
CA ARG A 11 28.39 3.88 14.03
C ARG A 11 27.09 4.65 14.09
N LEU A 12 26.31 4.63 13.01
CA LEU A 12 25.00 5.30 12.96
C LEU A 12 24.05 4.76 14.03
N ARG A 13 24.08 3.45 14.31
CA ARG A 13 23.31 2.85 15.40
C ARG A 13 23.72 3.40 16.75
N GLN A 14 25.02 3.51 17.02
CA GLN A 14 25.53 4.03 18.29
C GLN A 14 25.17 5.51 18.46
N GLU A 15 25.28 6.30 17.40
CA GLU A 15 24.87 7.72 17.38
C GLU A 15 23.36 7.86 17.65
N ALA A 16 22.53 7.04 17.02
CA ALA A 16 21.09 7.03 17.21
C ALA A 16 20.69 6.61 18.64
N LEU A 17 21.35 5.60 19.22
CA LEU A 17 21.09 5.15 20.59
C LEU A 17 21.57 6.15 21.66
N ALA A 18 22.57 6.98 21.33
CA ALA A 18 23.03 8.06 22.21
C ALA A 18 22.06 9.25 22.26
N ASN A 19 21.14 9.37 21.29
CA ASN A 19 20.13 10.42 21.26
C ASN A 19 18.83 9.94 21.95
N PRO A 20 18.47 10.49 23.13
CA PRO A 20 17.27 10.07 23.85
C PRO A 20 15.97 10.38 23.09
N GLU A 21 15.90 11.52 22.39
CA GLU A 21 14.71 11.91 21.61
C GLU A 21 14.44 10.91 20.48
N PHE A 22 15.50 10.42 19.85
CA PHE A 22 15.39 9.40 18.81
C PHE A 22 14.85 8.09 19.40
N VAL A 23 15.37 7.66 20.56
CA VAL A 23 14.93 6.42 21.22
C VAL A 23 13.46 6.51 21.64
N ASP A 24 13.03 7.63 22.19
CA ASP A 24 11.64 7.80 22.62
C ASP A 24 10.69 7.85 21.42
N SER A 25 11.03 8.60 20.36
CA SER A 25 10.25 8.61 19.12
C SER A 25 10.16 7.22 18.46
N ALA A 26 11.24 6.42 18.54
CA ALA A 26 11.26 5.06 18.00
C ALA A 26 10.34 4.11 18.77
N LYS A 27 10.26 4.25 20.11
CA LYS A 27 9.33 3.47 20.95
C LYS A 27 7.87 3.85 20.69
N GLU A 28 7.58 5.14 20.56
CA GLU A 28 6.22 5.60 20.22
C GLU A 28 5.77 5.03 18.86
N HIS A 29 6.68 5.03 17.88
CA HIS A 29 6.41 4.45 16.57
C HIS A 29 6.25 2.91 16.63
N GLU A 30 7.02 2.21 17.46
CA GLU A 30 6.85 0.77 17.70
C GLU A 30 5.45 0.46 18.23
N LEU A 31 4.99 1.19 19.24
CA LEU A 31 3.64 1.05 19.80
C LEU A 31 2.55 1.33 18.74
N ALA A 32 2.73 2.37 17.93
CA ALA A 32 1.79 2.69 16.85
C ALA A 32 1.67 1.57 15.81
N LEU A 33 2.79 0.91 15.46
CA LEU A 33 2.78 -0.24 14.54
C LEU A 33 2.12 -1.47 15.17
N GLU A 34 2.36 -1.74 16.46
CA GLU A 34 1.70 -2.84 17.16
C GLU A 34 0.18 -2.66 17.21
N GLU A 35 -0.29 -1.44 17.52
CA GLU A 35 -1.71 -1.09 17.49
C GLU A 35 -2.31 -1.25 16.08
N GLU A 36 -1.60 -0.80 15.04
CA GLU A 36 -2.03 -0.97 13.66
C GLU A 36 -2.12 -2.46 13.28
N GLN A 37 -1.11 -3.27 13.62
CA GLN A 37 -1.08 -4.71 13.34
C GLN A 37 -2.24 -5.43 14.03
N GLN A 38 -2.49 -5.15 15.31
CA GLN A 38 -3.65 -5.69 16.05
C GLN A 38 -4.99 -5.29 15.40
N SER A 39 -5.09 -4.06 14.89
CA SER A 39 -6.28 -3.59 14.16
C SER A 39 -6.48 -4.28 12.80
N VAL A 40 -5.41 -4.74 12.15
CA VAL A 40 -5.45 -5.43 10.85
C VAL A 40 -5.83 -6.90 11.03
N GLU A 41 -5.38 -7.56 12.10
CA GLU A 41 -5.75 -8.95 12.40
C GLU A 41 -7.24 -9.10 12.75
N THR A 42 -7.82 -8.10 13.42
CA THR A 42 -9.24 -8.10 13.82
C THR A 42 -10.19 -7.70 12.69
N LYS A 43 -9.70 -7.06 11.63
CA LYS A 43 -10.51 -6.81 10.43
C LYS A 43 -10.62 -8.13 9.67
N PRO A 44 -11.82 -8.70 9.49
CA PRO A 44 -11.97 -9.86 8.62
C PRO A 44 -11.40 -9.45 7.27
N LYS A 45 -10.32 -10.12 6.85
CA LYS A 45 -9.74 -9.94 5.51
C LYS A 45 -10.91 -10.00 4.56
N ARG A 46 -11.35 -8.84 4.04
CA ARG A 46 -12.43 -8.78 3.06
C ARG A 46 -11.89 -9.62 1.92
N ARG A 47 -12.37 -10.86 1.82
CA ARG A 47 -12.13 -11.70 0.66
C ARG A 47 -12.76 -10.90 -0.46
N TYR A 48 -11.95 -10.08 -1.12
CA TYR A 48 -12.25 -9.58 -2.44
C TYR A 48 -12.41 -10.86 -3.23
N ARG A 49 -13.66 -11.34 -3.35
CA ARG A 49 -14.02 -12.30 -4.37
C ARG A 49 -13.46 -11.65 -5.61
N VAL A 50 -12.45 -12.27 -6.21
CA VAL A 50 -11.87 -11.85 -7.47
C VAL A 50 -13.02 -11.87 -8.45
N ARG A 51 -13.74 -10.75 -8.55
CA ARG A 51 -14.77 -10.56 -9.54
C ARG A 51 -13.98 -10.54 -10.82
N LYS A 52 -14.26 -11.51 -11.69
CA LYS A 52 -13.70 -11.56 -13.04
C LYS A 52 -13.73 -10.14 -13.60
N PRO A 53 -12.64 -9.67 -14.24
CA PRO A 53 -12.67 -8.36 -14.87
C PRO A 53 -13.91 -8.33 -15.78
N LYS A 54 -14.82 -7.40 -15.50
CA LYS A 54 -16.02 -7.24 -16.33
C LYS A 54 -15.53 -6.98 -17.74
N ALA A 55 -16.07 -7.72 -18.71
CA ALA A 55 -15.77 -7.43 -20.10
C ALA A 55 -16.32 -6.04 -20.43
N LEU A 56 -15.69 -5.35 -21.37
CA LEU A 56 -16.17 -4.03 -21.80
C LEU A 56 -17.62 -4.12 -22.30
N SER A 57 -18.00 -5.25 -22.91
CA SER A 57 -19.38 -5.59 -23.29
C SER A 57 -20.36 -5.51 -22.12
N ASP A 58 -20.01 -6.06 -20.95
CA ASP A 58 -20.88 -6.10 -19.76
C ASP A 58 -21.21 -4.70 -19.22
N ILE A 59 -20.46 -3.67 -19.64
CA ILE A 59 -20.69 -2.26 -19.28
C ILE A 59 -21.64 -1.59 -20.28
N TYR A 60 -21.66 -2.04 -21.53
CA TYR A 60 -22.48 -1.49 -22.61
C TYR A 60 -23.78 -2.26 -22.89
N ASP A 61 -24.01 -3.40 -22.23
CA ASP A 61 -25.23 -4.21 -22.35
C ASP A 61 -26.54 -3.46 -22.01
N HIS A 62 -26.45 -2.31 -21.33
CA HIS A 62 -27.61 -1.49 -20.96
C HIS A 62 -27.65 -0.13 -21.67
N VAL A 63 -26.84 0.06 -22.71
CA VAL A 63 -26.78 1.31 -23.47
C VAL A 63 -27.47 1.10 -24.82
N GLU A 64 -28.59 1.77 -25.04
CA GLU A 64 -29.16 1.91 -26.37
C GLU A 64 -28.32 2.90 -27.17
N PHE A 65 -27.55 2.40 -28.13
CA PHE A 65 -26.80 3.25 -29.05
C PHE A 65 -27.78 3.90 -30.04
N ALA A 66 -27.84 5.23 -30.03
CA ALA A 66 -28.59 5.97 -31.03
C ALA A 66 -28.04 5.66 -32.43
N SER A 67 -28.95 5.47 -33.40
CA SER A 67 -28.62 5.34 -34.82
C SER A 67 -27.78 6.55 -35.26
N ASN A 68 -26.58 6.32 -35.77
CA ASN A 68 -25.73 7.39 -36.33
C ASN A 68 -26.31 7.83 -37.70
N PRO A 69 -26.98 8.99 -37.80
CA PRO A 69 -27.67 9.37 -39.02
C PRO A 69 -26.72 9.91 -40.10
N THR A 70 -25.46 10.19 -39.75
CA THR A 70 -24.47 10.76 -40.68
C THR A 70 -23.58 9.70 -41.33
N GLY A 71 -23.55 8.47 -40.81
CA GLY A 71 -22.84 7.33 -41.43
C GLY A 71 -21.31 7.47 -41.54
N ILE A 72 -20.72 8.54 -41.01
CA ILE A 72 -19.27 8.78 -41.07
C ILE A 72 -18.60 7.90 -40.02
N GLN A 73 -17.72 7.01 -40.49
CA GLN A 73 -16.81 6.23 -39.67
C GLN A 73 -15.43 6.89 -39.74
N HIS A 74 -14.83 7.17 -38.57
CA HIS A 74 -13.49 7.73 -38.45
C HIS A 74 -12.43 6.64 -38.41
#